data_AF-A0A060ZXC0-F1
#
_entry.id   AF-A0A060ZXC0-F1
#
_cell.length_a   1.000
_cell.length_b   1.000
_cell.length_c   1.000
_cell.angle_alpha   90.00
_cell.angle_beta   90.00
_cell.angle_gamma   90.00
#
_symmetry.space_group_name_H-M   'P 1'
#
loop_
_entity.id
_entity.type
_entity.pdbx_description
1 polymer ?
#
loop_
_entity_poly.entity_id
_entity_poly.type
_entity_poly.pdbx_seq_one_letter_code
_entity_poly.pdbx_strand_id
1 'polypeptide(L)'
;MNLNIMTVKAKVSTATDLTGAISAGELLNSDTLLNCLYANDQGRETPNPANRYQFDKVGISSFGDYVAELGHPYLWVQSLGGLQFPSDAPEGLRAGSSLSASHMESTMKLLRGRVQSRLALHKQFSSLEHSIVPVSTECQHLFPAKVLSRLARWTTMSHQEYTNLSFTQHVSDAGLARETDLFFMAVVERGTARLQAAVVLNPRYPEVSPLFALSLSWKGECSGRTDDNLRAMESEVNVFKSELQGPRPGHQLLTNQVARLCVCLDVYLETDGQDDSVEGPREFLREKMCLRTVRGPNRLKPFKYNHPQGFFSHR
;
A
#
# COMPACT_ATOMS: atom_id res chain seq x y z
N MET A 1 -0.47 -35.56 -14.80
CA MET A 1 -1.56 -35.39 -15.80
C MET A 1 -2.95 -35.59 -15.22
N ASN A 2 -3.14 -36.36 -14.13
CA ASN A 2 -4.46 -36.72 -13.59
C ASN A 2 -5.40 -35.55 -13.26
N LEU A 3 -4.87 -34.41 -12.82
CA LEU A 3 -5.64 -33.22 -12.43
C LEU A 3 -5.87 -32.23 -13.59
N ASN A 4 -5.22 -32.44 -14.74
CA ASN A 4 -5.24 -31.55 -15.91
C ASN A 4 -5.04 -30.05 -15.57
N ILE A 5 -4.06 -29.73 -14.72
CA ILE A 5 -3.69 -28.36 -14.36
C ILE A 5 -2.18 -28.18 -14.49
N MET A 6 -1.76 -26.95 -14.80
CA MET A 6 -0.37 -26.54 -14.76
C MET A 6 -0.07 -25.75 -13.48
N THR A 7 1.15 -25.81 -12.99
CA THR A 7 1.58 -25.06 -11.79
C THR A 7 2.85 -24.28 -12.10
N VAL A 8 3.13 -23.25 -11.29
CA VAL A 8 4.34 -22.43 -11.41
C VAL A 8 5.04 -22.28 -10.07
N LYS A 9 6.37 -22.29 -10.09
CA LYS A 9 7.24 -21.84 -9.01
C LYS A 9 8.06 -20.65 -9.49
N ALA A 10 8.23 -19.67 -8.61
CA ALA A 10 8.98 -18.47 -8.93
C ALA A 10 10.29 -18.42 -8.14
N LYS A 11 11.34 -17.90 -8.76
CA LYS A 11 12.59 -17.58 -8.09
C LYS A 11 13.14 -16.29 -8.68
N VAL A 12 13.51 -15.34 -7.83
CA VAL A 12 14.19 -14.11 -8.23
C VAL A 12 15.63 -14.20 -7.76
N SER A 13 16.57 -14.07 -8.69
CA SER A 13 18.00 -13.99 -8.41
C SER A 13 18.51 -12.64 -8.89
N THR A 14 19.16 -11.89 -8.01
CA THR A 14 19.82 -10.62 -8.33
C THR A 14 21.32 -10.83 -8.45
N ALA A 15 21.98 -10.02 -9.29
CA ALA A 15 23.43 -10.11 -9.49
C ALA A 15 24.25 -9.75 -8.24
N THR A 16 23.66 -8.94 -7.36
CA THR A 16 24.20 -8.59 -6.05
C THR A 16 23.26 -9.11 -4.97
N ASP A 17 23.81 -9.58 -3.85
CA ASP A 17 23.03 -9.86 -2.67
C ASP A 17 22.32 -8.59 -2.23
N LEU A 18 20.98 -8.64 -2.22
CA LEU A 18 20.19 -7.56 -1.66
C LEU A 18 20.39 -7.60 -0.15
N THR A 19 21.12 -6.64 0.41
CA THR A 19 21.18 -6.45 1.86
C THR A 19 19.74 -6.21 2.36
N GLY A 20 19.23 -7.18 3.09
CA GLY A 20 17.80 -7.30 3.37
C GLY A 20 17.32 -6.22 4.33
N ALA A 21 16.39 -5.39 3.87
CA ALA A 21 15.51 -4.67 4.79
C ALA A 21 14.59 -5.71 5.46
N ILE A 22 14.46 -5.68 6.78
CA ILE A 22 13.70 -6.69 7.54
C ILE A 22 12.24 -6.73 7.07
N SER A 23 11.68 -5.55 6.81
CA SER A 23 10.33 -5.31 6.31
C SER A 23 10.15 -5.70 4.84
N ALA A 24 11.24 -6.00 4.11
CA ALA A 24 11.19 -6.45 2.72
C ALA A 24 11.12 -7.96 2.56
N GLY A 25 11.16 -8.74 3.65
CA GLY A 25 11.20 -10.21 3.62
C GLY A 25 10.11 -10.85 2.74
N GLU A 26 8.88 -10.35 2.82
CA GLU A 26 7.75 -10.86 2.03
C GLU A 26 7.70 -10.36 0.58
N LEU A 27 8.49 -9.35 0.20
CA LEU A 27 8.40 -8.76 -1.15
C LEU A 27 8.93 -9.67 -2.25
N LEU A 28 9.97 -10.46 -1.93
CA LEU A 28 10.66 -11.34 -2.87
C LEU A 28 10.52 -12.82 -2.51
N ASN A 29 9.65 -13.14 -1.54
CA ASN A 29 9.30 -14.51 -1.17
C ASN A 29 8.74 -15.25 -2.40
N SER A 30 9.32 -16.40 -2.74
CA SER A 30 8.96 -17.21 -3.91
C SER A 30 7.49 -17.61 -3.94
N ASP A 31 6.90 -17.78 -2.75
CA ASP A 31 5.57 -18.35 -2.58
C ASP A 31 4.48 -17.28 -2.76
N THR A 32 4.79 -16.02 -2.45
CA THR A 32 3.82 -14.91 -2.50
C THR A 32 4.11 -13.92 -3.62
N LEU A 33 5.27 -13.99 -4.29
CA LEU A 33 5.71 -13.04 -5.32
C LEU A 33 4.69 -12.86 -6.46
N LEU A 34 4.11 -13.96 -6.93
CA LEU A 34 3.17 -13.98 -8.07
C LEU A 34 1.71 -13.95 -7.63
N ASN A 35 1.44 -13.92 -6.33
CA ASN A 35 0.09 -13.82 -5.79
C ASN A 35 -0.61 -12.56 -6.32
N CYS A 36 -1.89 -12.68 -6.66
CA CYS A 36 -2.73 -11.61 -7.16
C CYS A 36 -2.07 -10.86 -8.35
N LEU A 37 -1.43 -11.57 -9.29
CA LEU A 37 -0.97 -10.96 -10.56
C LEU A 37 -2.16 -10.39 -11.32
N TYR A 38 -3.25 -11.16 -11.35
CA TYR A 38 -4.59 -10.71 -11.66
C TYR A 38 -5.41 -10.60 -10.38
N ALA A 39 -6.47 -9.79 -10.40
CA ALA A 39 -7.31 -9.60 -9.22
C ALA A 39 -7.93 -10.93 -8.75
N ASN A 40 -7.88 -11.17 -7.43
CA ASN A 40 -8.45 -12.35 -6.76
C ASN A 40 -7.83 -13.71 -7.14
N ASP A 41 -6.74 -13.77 -7.89
CA ASP A 41 -6.06 -15.03 -8.22
C ASP A 41 -4.92 -15.32 -7.24
N GLN A 42 -5.21 -16.14 -6.22
CA GLN A 42 -4.27 -16.47 -5.16
C GLN A 42 -3.39 -17.69 -5.45
N GLY A 43 -3.76 -18.50 -6.44
CA GLY A 43 -3.05 -19.75 -6.74
C GLY A 43 -2.99 -20.72 -5.56
N ARG A 44 -4.08 -20.82 -4.80
CA ARG A 44 -4.26 -21.81 -3.71
C ARG A 44 -5.38 -22.81 -3.99
N GLU A 45 -6.35 -22.43 -4.80
CA GLU A 45 -7.46 -23.28 -5.20
C GLU A 45 -7.22 -23.93 -6.56
N THR A 46 -7.84 -25.08 -6.79
CA THR A 46 -7.76 -25.73 -8.10
C THR A 46 -8.65 -25.00 -9.11
N PRO A 47 -8.12 -24.62 -10.28
CA PRO A 47 -8.89 -23.92 -11.30
C PRO A 47 -9.87 -24.83 -12.04
N ASN A 48 -9.69 -26.15 -11.96
CA ASN A 48 -10.56 -27.14 -12.61
C ASN A 48 -11.62 -27.65 -11.60
N PRO A 49 -12.91 -27.34 -11.79
CA PRO A 49 -13.96 -27.79 -10.88
C PRO A 49 -14.04 -29.31 -10.74
N ALA A 50 -13.66 -30.07 -11.77
CA ALA A 50 -13.67 -31.54 -11.72
C ALA A 50 -12.69 -32.10 -10.69
N ASN A 51 -11.63 -31.35 -10.35
CA ASN A 51 -10.65 -31.79 -9.36
C ASN A 51 -11.23 -31.81 -7.94
N ARG A 52 -12.26 -31.01 -7.64
CA ARG A 52 -12.95 -31.06 -6.34
C ARG A 52 -13.49 -32.47 -6.07
N TYR A 53 -14.16 -33.07 -7.05
CA TYR A 53 -14.66 -34.45 -6.95
C TYR A 53 -13.54 -35.49 -6.85
N GLN A 54 -12.41 -35.26 -7.56
CA GLN A 54 -11.27 -36.17 -7.47
C GLN A 54 -10.62 -36.11 -6.09
N PHE A 55 -10.51 -34.92 -5.50
CA PHE A 55 -9.97 -34.70 -4.16
C PHE A 55 -10.86 -35.32 -3.09
N ASP A 56 -12.19 -35.12 -3.16
CA ASP A 56 -13.15 -35.72 -2.24
C ASP A 56 -13.04 -37.25 -2.25
N LYS A 57 -12.84 -37.86 -3.42
CA LYS A 57 -12.70 -39.32 -3.56
C LYS A 57 -11.47 -39.88 -2.83
N VAL A 58 -10.42 -39.09 -2.67
CA VAL A 58 -9.15 -39.52 -2.04
C VAL A 58 -8.90 -38.83 -0.69
N GLY A 59 -9.87 -38.08 -0.17
CA GLY A 59 -9.78 -37.41 1.13
C GLY A 59 -8.84 -36.20 1.16
N ILE A 60 -8.59 -35.55 0.01
CA ILE A 60 -7.82 -34.29 -0.05
C ILE A 60 -8.79 -33.13 0.19
N SER A 61 -8.52 -32.30 1.19
CA SER A 61 -9.37 -31.15 1.54
C SER A 61 -9.07 -29.89 0.72
N SER A 62 -7.79 -29.62 0.43
CA SER A 62 -7.37 -28.42 -0.30
C SER A 62 -6.12 -28.66 -1.13
N PHE A 63 -6.01 -27.97 -2.27
CA PHE A 63 -4.77 -27.95 -3.05
C PHE A 63 -3.67 -27.15 -2.34
N GLY A 64 -4.05 -26.22 -1.45
CA GLY A 64 -3.13 -25.33 -0.74
C GLY A 64 -1.98 -26.04 -0.03
N ASP A 65 -2.26 -27.23 0.54
CA ASP A 65 -1.28 -28.02 1.28
C ASP A 65 -0.15 -28.58 0.39
N TYR A 66 -0.40 -28.69 -0.92
CA TYR A 66 0.54 -29.24 -1.90
C TYR A 66 1.25 -28.15 -2.71
N VAL A 67 0.91 -26.88 -2.52
CA VAL A 67 1.48 -25.76 -3.28
C VAL A 67 2.99 -25.64 -3.10
N ALA A 68 3.52 -25.90 -1.90
CA ALA A 68 4.96 -25.86 -1.65
C ALA A 68 5.73 -26.88 -2.51
N GLU A 69 5.17 -28.08 -2.69
CA GLU A 69 5.78 -29.16 -3.47
C GLU A 69 5.52 -29.00 -4.97
N LEU A 70 4.29 -28.70 -5.36
CA LEU A 70 3.85 -28.74 -6.77
C LEU A 70 3.88 -27.37 -7.46
N GLY A 71 3.89 -26.28 -6.70
CA GLY A 71 3.74 -24.91 -7.20
C GLY A 71 2.29 -24.45 -7.26
N HIS A 72 2.09 -23.19 -7.65
CA HIS A 72 0.79 -22.52 -7.63
C HIS A 72 0.01 -22.73 -8.94
N PRO A 73 -1.26 -23.16 -8.89
CA PRO A 73 -2.10 -23.38 -10.06
C PRO A 73 -2.88 -22.12 -10.47
N TYR A 74 -2.18 -21.00 -10.69
CA TYR A 74 -2.84 -19.74 -11.09
C TYR A 74 -3.64 -19.87 -12.40
N LEU A 75 -4.71 -19.07 -12.52
CA LEU A 75 -5.58 -19.07 -13.72
C LEU A 75 -4.85 -18.56 -14.95
N TRP A 76 -3.98 -17.56 -14.78
CA TRP A 76 -3.19 -17.01 -15.88
C TRP A 76 -2.20 -18.04 -16.44
N VAL A 77 -1.67 -18.94 -15.61
CA VAL A 77 -0.80 -20.04 -16.07
C VAL A 77 -1.58 -20.98 -16.96
N GLN A 78 -2.81 -21.34 -16.56
CA GLN A 78 -3.70 -22.17 -17.37
C GLN A 78 -3.94 -21.54 -18.74
N SER A 79 -4.27 -20.25 -18.73
CA SER A 79 -4.55 -19.48 -19.94
C SER A 79 -3.35 -19.43 -20.89
N LEU A 80 -2.12 -19.27 -20.37
CA LEU A 80 -0.90 -19.27 -21.17
C LEU A 80 -0.62 -20.64 -21.81
N GLY A 81 -0.94 -21.73 -21.13
CA GLY A 81 -0.83 -23.08 -21.70
C GLY A 81 -2.07 -23.55 -22.46
N GLY A 82 -3.04 -22.66 -22.71
CA GLY A 82 -4.22 -22.94 -23.53
C GLY A 82 -5.35 -23.70 -22.82
N LEU A 83 -5.27 -23.89 -21.50
CA LEU A 83 -6.34 -24.48 -20.70
C LEU A 83 -7.32 -23.40 -20.27
N GLN A 84 -8.62 -23.66 -20.48
CA GLN A 84 -9.70 -22.77 -20.05
C GLN A 84 -10.65 -23.55 -19.14
N PHE A 85 -10.95 -22.95 -17.99
CA PHE A 85 -11.91 -23.49 -17.03
C PHE A 85 -13.05 -22.49 -16.82
N PRO A 86 -14.27 -22.97 -16.54
CA PRO A 86 -15.38 -22.11 -16.17
C PRO A 86 -15.02 -21.30 -14.92
N SER A 87 -15.31 -19.99 -14.93
CA SER A 87 -15.14 -19.11 -13.77
C SER A 87 -16.51 -18.68 -13.26
N ASP A 88 -16.66 -18.58 -11.93
CA ASP A 88 -17.89 -18.12 -11.27
C ASP A 88 -18.14 -16.60 -11.44
N ALA A 89 -17.22 -15.86 -12.07
CA ALA A 89 -17.37 -14.42 -12.31
C ALA A 89 -18.24 -14.13 -13.56
N PRO A 90 -19.27 -13.28 -13.46
CA PRO A 90 -20.08 -12.89 -14.62
C PRO A 90 -19.27 -11.94 -15.52
N GLU A 91 -19.08 -12.38 -16.77
CA GLU A 91 -18.67 -11.62 -17.97
C GLU A 91 -17.32 -10.87 -17.97
N GLY A 92 -16.41 -11.30 -18.86
CA GLY A 92 -15.28 -10.46 -19.30
C GLY A 92 -14.25 -11.16 -20.19
N LEU A 93 -14.02 -12.46 -20.01
CA LEU A 93 -13.05 -13.23 -20.80
C LEU A 93 -13.77 -13.96 -21.94
N ARG A 94 -14.15 -13.19 -22.97
CA ARG A 94 -14.66 -13.72 -24.24
C ARG A 94 -13.62 -14.68 -24.80
N ALA A 95 -14.02 -15.93 -25.11
CA ALA A 95 -13.18 -16.93 -25.74
C ALA A 95 -12.96 -16.61 -27.24
N GLY A 96 -11.72 -16.77 -27.69
CA GLY A 96 -11.30 -16.56 -29.08
C GLY A 96 -9.83 -16.95 -29.26
N SER A 97 -9.50 -17.74 -30.27
CA SER A 97 -8.15 -18.28 -30.51
C SER A 97 -7.06 -17.19 -30.73
N SER A 98 -7.44 -15.96 -31.05
CA SER A 98 -6.54 -14.79 -31.14
C SER A 98 -6.06 -14.25 -29.78
N LEU A 99 -6.57 -14.80 -28.67
CA LEU A 99 -6.31 -14.31 -27.31
C LEU A 99 -5.00 -14.81 -26.71
N SER A 100 -4.50 -15.99 -27.05
CA SER A 100 -3.33 -16.55 -26.34
C SER A 100 -2.06 -15.69 -26.51
N ALA A 101 -1.87 -15.10 -27.69
CA ALA A 101 -0.74 -14.20 -27.96
C ALA A 101 -0.86 -12.86 -27.19
N SER A 102 -2.06 -12.27 -27.14
CA SER A 102 -2.29 -11.03 -26.39
C SER A 102 -2.23 -11.25 -24.87
N HIS A 103 -2.70 -12.40 -24.38
CA HIS A 103 -2.57 -12.80 -22.98
C HIS A 103 -1.11 -13.05 -22.60
N MET A 104 -0.31 -13.64 -23.49
CA MET A 104 1.14 -13.77 -23.30
C MET A 104 1.79 -12.41 -23.12
N GLU A 105 1.57 -11.47 -24.05
CA GLU A 105 2.15 -10.14 -23.96
C GLU A 105 1.73 -9.40 -22.68
N SER A 106 0.44 -9.37 -22.36
CA SER A 106 -0.07 -8.71 -21.15
C SER A 106 0.47 -9.35 -19.87
N THR A 107 0.51 -10.69 -19.81
CA THR A 107 1.04 -11.39 -18.62
C THR A 107 2.53 -11.14 -18.45
N MET A 108 3.31 -11.16 -19.54
CA MET A 108 4.73 -10.84 -19.49
C MET A 108 4.99 -9.39 -19.06
N LYS A 109 4.16 -8.43 -19.49
CA LYS A 109 4.19 -7.05 -19.02
C LYS A 109 3.89 -6.96 -17.52
N LEU A 110 2.87 -7.67 -17.02
CA LEU A 110 2.53 -7.70 -15.60
C LEU A 110 3.64 -8.34 -14.75
N LEU A 111 4.23 -9.46 -15.20
CA LEU A 111 5.36 -10.10 -14.52
C LEU A 111 6.57 -9.17 -14.44
N ARG A 112 6.91 -8.49 -15.55
CA ARG A 112 7.98 -7.49 -15.56
C ARG A 112 7.68 -6.35 -14.59
N GLY A 113 6.46 -5.80 -14.65
CA GLY A 113 6.01 -4.73 -13.78
C GLY A 113 6.05 -5.11 -12.31
N ARG A 114 5.66 -6.34 -11.96
CA ARG A 114 5.71 -6.92 -10.61
C ARG A 114 7.15 -6.98 -10.09
N VAL A 115 8.08 -7.53 -10.88
CA VAL A 115 9.49 -7.62 -10.45
C VAL A 115 10.07 -6.21 -10.26
N GLN A 116 9.82 -5.29 -11.18
CA GLN A 116 10.27 -3.91 -11.07
C GLN A 116 9.70 -3.20 -9.84
N SER A 117 8.39 -3.36 -9.57
CA SER A 117 7.74 -2.73 -8.42
C SER A 117 8.23 -3.30 -7.10
N ARG A 118 8.42 -4.62 -6.99
CA ARG A 118 8.99 -5.27 -5.79
C ARG A 118 10.43 -4.84 -5.53
N LEU A 119 11.27 -4.74 -6.56
CA LEU A 119 12.64 -4.25 -6.43
C LEU A 119 12.67 -2.76 -6.03
N ALA A 120 11.75 -1.94 -6.55
CA ALA A 120 11.64 -0.54 -6.15
C ALA A 120 11.21 -0.41 -4.68
N LEU A 121 10.19 -1.15 -4.26
CA LEU A 121 9.74 -1.21 -2.87
C LEU A 121 10.85 -1.70 -1.93
N HIS A 122 11.61 -2.72 -2.33
CA HIS A 122 12.75 -3.21 -1.53
C HIS A 122 13.77 -2.09 -1.26
N LYS A 123 14.13 -1.30 -2.29
CA LYS A 123 15.03 -0.14 -2.13
C LYS A 123 14.42 0.92 -1.22
N GLN A 124 13.13 1.19 -1.36
CA GLN A 124 12.42 2.17 -0.53
C GLN A 124 12.37 1.72 0.93
N PHE A 125 12.03 0.46 1.21
CA PHE A 125 11.96 -0.08 2.57
C PHE A 125 13.29 -0.02 3.27
N SER A 126 14.39 -0.31 2.55
CA SER A 126 15.73 -0.11 3.08
C SER A 126 15.96 1.32 3.55
N SER A 127 15.53 2.34 2.81
CA SER A 127 15.62 3.73 3.27
C SER A 127 14.68 4.05 4.44
N LEU A 128 13.44 3.56 4.39
CA LEU A 128 12.41 3.82 5.42
C LEU A 128 12.79 3.22 6.78
N GLU A 129 13.43 2.06 6.81
CA GLU A 129 13.95 1.45 8.05
C GLU A 129 15.05 2.28 8.71
N HIS A 130 15.82 3.00 7.90
CA HIS A 130 16.80 3.98 8.39
C HIS A 130 16.15 5.34 8.69
N SER A 131 14.82 5.42 8.78
CA SER A 131 14.07 6.65 9.06
C SER A 131 14.26 7.74 7.99
N ILE A 132 14.62 7.34 6.77
CA ILE A 132 14.79 8.24 5.63
C ILE A 132 13.61 8.03 4.69
N VAL A 133 12.89 9.11 4.38
CA VAL A 133 11.82 9.09 3.37
C VAL A 133 12.39 9.55 2.04
N PRO A 134 12.71 8.64 1.09
CA PRO A 134 13.33 9.03 -0.15
C PRO A 134 12.29 9.66 -1.09
N VAL A 135 12.52 10.92 -1.47
CA VAL A 135 11.72 11.64 -2.48
C VAL A 135 12.61 11.85 -3.71
N SER A 136 12.14 11.42 -4.88
CA SER A 136 12.89 11.63 -6.12
C SER A 136 12.94 13.11 -6.50
N THR A 137 13.98 13.52 -7.23
CA THR A 137 14.15 14.90 -7.72
C THR A 137 12.92 15.39 -8.50
N GLU A 138 12.33 14.52 -9.30
CA GLU A 138 11.12 14.78 -10.08
C GLU A 138 9.87 15.04 -9.21
N CYS A 139 9.85 14.57 -7.96
CA CYS A 139 8.73 14.73 -7.04
C CYS A 139 8.94 15.85 -5.99
N GLN A 140 10.09 16.53 -5.97
CA GLN A 140 10.40 17.55 -4.95
C GLN A 140 9.40 18.71 -4.95
N HIS A 141 8.90 19.10 -6.12
CA HIS A 141 7.91 20.17 -6.27
C HIS A 141 6.57 19.90 -5.57
N LEU A 142 6.29 18.63 -5.23
CA LEU A 142 5.06 18.23 -4.52
C LEU A 142 5.07 18.61 -3.03
N PHE A 143 6.24 18.96 -2.50
CA PHE A 143 6.47 19.17 -1.07
C PHE A 143 7.11 20.55 -0.82
N PRO A 144 6.91 21.14 0.39
CA PRO A 144 7.65 22.32 0.80
C PRO A 144 9.13 21.99 1.01
N ALA A 145 10.00 22.99 0.85
CA ALA A 145 11.45 22.83 1.00
C ALA A 145 11.88 22.39 2.42
N LYS A 146 11.13 22.83 3.44
CA LYS A 146 11.39 22.49 4.85
C LYS A 146 10.24 21.63 5.37
N VAL A 147 10.54 20.44 5.86
CA VAL A 147 9.63 19.50 6.55
C VAL A 147 10.27 19.17 7.90
N LEU A 148 9.53 19.34 8.99
CA LEU A 148 10.04 19.20 10.36
C LEU A 148 9.70 17.84 10.97
N SER A 149 8.49 17.36 10.70
CA SER A 149 8.09 16.01 11.07
C SER A 149 8.92 14.97 10.31
N ARG A 150 9.33 13.92 11.01
CA ARG A 150 10.17 12.86 10.45
C ARG A 150 9.55 11.49 10.67
N LEU A 151 9.80 10.58 9.75
CA LEU A 151 9.58 9.16 9.99
C LEU A 151 10.55 8.73 11.10
N ALA A 152 10.01 8.17 12.18
CA ALA A 152 10.78 7.65 13.30
C ALA A 152 10.91 6.12 13.25
N ARG A 153 9.92 5.43 12.65
CA ARG A 153 9.91 3.98 12.57
C ARG A 153 9.10 3.48 11.38
N TRP A 154 9.58 2.43 10.74
CA TRP A 154 8.87 1.64 9.74
C TRP A 154 9.03 0.16 10.09
N THR A 155 7.92 -0.55 10.30
CA THR A 155 7.93 -1.97 10.69
C THR A 155 6.85 -2.75 9.95
N THR A 156 7.16 -3.98 9.56
CA THR A 156 6.16 -4.95 9.08
C THR A 156 5.19 -5.36 10.19
N MET A 157 3.97 -5.74 9.81
CA MET A 157 2.99 -6.33 10.72
C MET A 157 2.18 -7.42 10.03
N SER A 158 1.57 -8.28 10.81
CA SER A 158 0.62 -9.30 10.34
C SER A 158 -0.78 -8.72 10.11
N HIS A 159 -1.59 -9.43 9.33
CA HIS A 159 -3.02 -9.10 9.12
C HIS A 159 -3.81 -9.08 10.43
N GLN A 160 -3.49 -10.00 11.36
CA GLN A 160 -4.13 -10.07 12.68
C GLN A 160 -3.80 -8.83 13.52
N GLU A 161 -2.52 -8.44 13.58
CA GLU A 161 -2.10 -7.22 14.27
C GLU A 161 -2.76 -5.98 13.67
N TYR A 162 -2.86 -5.90 12.34
CA TYR A 162 -3.52 -4.80 11.65
C TYR A 162 -5.00 -4.69 12.02
N THR A 163 -5.72 -5.82 12.02
CA THR A 163 -7.17 -5.86 12.30
C THR A 163 -7.49 -5.59 13.77
N ASN A 164 -6.56 -5.89 14.68
CA ASN A 164 -6.70 -5.61 16.11
C ASN A 164 -6.60 -4.12 16.47
N LEU A 165 -6.12 -3.27 15.56
CA LEU A 165 -6.04 -1.83 15.80
C LEU A 165 -7.43 -1.19 15.72
N SER A 166 -7.80 -0.41 16.73
CA SER A 166 -9.11 0.24 16.81
C SER A 166 -9.37 1.23 15.66
N PHE A 167 -8.32 1.90 15.18
CA PHE A 167 -8.41 2.90 14.13
C PHE A 167 -8.41 2.33 12.70
N THR A 168 -8.17 1.03 12.51
CA THR A 168 -8.17 0.37 11.18
C THR A 168 -9.49 -0.33 10.85
N GLN A 169 -10.40 -0.50 11.83
CA GLN A 169 -11.66 -1.25 11.67
C GLN A 169 -12.45 -0.86 10.41
N HIS A 170 -12.57 0.45 10.13
CA HIS A 170 -13.31 0.94 8.96
C HIS A 170 -12.71 0.49 7.62
N VAL A 171 -11.40 0.22 7.55
CA VAL A 171 -10.73 -0.31 6.35
C VAL A 171 -11.00 -1.81 6.21
N SER A 172 -10.94 -2.53 7.32
CA SER A 172 -11.24 -3.97 7.36
C SER A 172 -12.70 -4.26 7.04
N ASP A 173 -13.64 -3.53 7.65
CA ASP A 173 -15.08 -3.66 7.45
C ASP A 173 -15.49 -3.36 5.99
N ALA A 174 -14.75 -2.46 5.32
CA ALA A 174 -14.94 -2.16 3.91
C ALA A 174 -14.36 -3.23 2.95
N GLY A 175 -13.72 -4.28 3.46
CA GLY A 175 -13.09 -5.33 2.66
C GLY A 175 -11.84 -4.87 1.90
N LEU A 176 -11.21 -3.78 2.36
CA LEU A 176 -10.03 -3.17 1.74
C LEU A 176 -8.71 -3.68 2.33
N ALA A 177 -8.76 -4.46 3.42
CA ALA A 177 -7.62 -5.10 4.06
C ALA A 177 -7.78 -6.63 4.00
N ARG A 178 -7.20 -7.25 2.96
CA ARG A 178 -7.31 -8.70 2.72
C ARG A 178 -6.08 -9.41 3.27
N GLU A 179 -6.22 -10.69 3.62
CA GLU A 179 -5.10 -11.51 4.11
C GLU A 179 -3.93 -11.61 3.12
N THR A 180 -4.18 -11.40 1.82
CA THR A 180 -3.15 -11.40 0.77
C THR A 180 -2.35 -10.10 0.69
N ASP A 181 -2.81 -9.05 1.35
CA ASP A 181 -2.13 -7.75 1.36
C ASP A 181 -0.93 -7.77 2.32
N LEU A 182 0.00 -6.83 2.13
CA LEU A 182 1.12 -6.62 3.03
C LEU A 182 0.80 -5.47 3.98
N PHE A 183 1.11 -5.64 5.25
CA PHE A 183 0.77 -4.67 6.30
C PHE A 183 2.02 -4.07 6.93
N PHE A 184 1.99 -2.76 7.17
CA PHE A 184 3.10 -2.04 7.78
C PHE A 184 2.58 -0.99 8.78
N MET A 185 3.43 -0.67 9.75
CA MET A 185 3.22 0.44 10.67
C MET A 185 4.32 1.47 10.46
N ALA A 186 3.93 2.68 10.05
CA ALA A 186 4.79 3.85 10.03
C ALA A 186 4.51 4.70 11.28
N VAL A 187 5.56 5.26 11.87
CA VAL A 187 5.45 6.21 12.96
C VAL A 187 6.13 7.50 12.55
N VAL A 188 5.37 8.59 12.47
CA VAL A 188 5.86 9.94 12.17
C VAL A 188 5.82 10.77 13.45
N GLU A 189 6.91 11.47 13.75
CA GLU A 189 7.06 12.21 15.01
C GLU A 189 7.51 13.64 14.77
N ARG A 190 7.04 14.53 15.65
CA ARG A 190 7.53 15.90 15.82
C ARG A 190 7.30 16.33 17.27
N GLY A 191 8.37 16.67 17.99
CA GLY A 191 8.26 17.02 19.40
C GLY A 191 7.62 15.89 20.21
N THR A 192 6.58 16.20 20.99
CA THR A 192 5.83 15.20 21.76
C THR A 192 4.72 14.52 20.96
N ALA A 193 4.44 14.96 19.73
CA ALA A 193 3.38 14.41 18.89
C ALA A 193 3.86 13.17 18.11
N ARG A 194 3.09 12.08 18.22
CA ARG A 194 3.36 10.80 17.57
C ARG A 194 2.18 10.34 16.73
N LEU A 195 2.35 10.34 15.42
CA LEU A 195 1.37 9.87 14.45
C LEU A 195 1.70 8.44 14.02
N GLN A 196 0.84 7.49 14.37
CA GLN A 196 0.85 6.14 13.85
C GLN A 196 0.05 6.08 12.56
N ALA A 197 0.61 5.42 11.55
CA ALA A 197 -0.03 5.20 10.26
C ALA A 197 0.07 3.72 9.91
N ALA A 198 -1.06 3.02 9.99
CA ALA A 198 -1.19 1.63 9.56
C ALA A 198 -1.40 1.61 8.04
N VAL A 199 -0.54 0.89 7.32
CA VAL A 199 -0.47 0.89 5.85
C VAL A 199 -0.84 -0.49 5.31
N VAL A 200 -1.80 -0.53 4.39
CA VAL A 200 -2.15 -1.71 3.60
C VAL A 200 -1.56 -1.56 2.21
N LEU A 201 -0.74 -2.51 1.80
CA LEU A 201 -0.08 -2.54 0.50
C LEU A 201 -0.54 -3.75 -0.30
N ASN A 202 -1.35 -3.51 -1.31
CA ASN A 202 -1.84 -4.56 -2.18
C ASN A 202 -0.69 -5.15 -3.06
N PRO A 203 -0.68 -6.46 -3.34
CA PRO A 203 0.35 -7.09 -4.19
C PRO A 203 0.44 -6.49 -5.61
N ARG A 204 -0.61 -5.82 -6.08
CA ARG A 204 -0.65 -5.15 -7.39
C ARG A 204 -0.06 -3.73 -7.40
N TYR A 205 0.66 -3.33 -6.36
CA TYR A 205 1.41 -2.06 -6.38
C TYR A 205 2.32 -1.95 -7.62
N PRO A 206 2.36 -0.80 -8.32
CA PRO A 206 1.72 0.49 -8.00
C PRO A 206 0.33 0.72 -8.63
N GLU A 207 -0.26 -0.27 -9.31
CA GLU A 207 -1.59 -0.15 -9.93
C GLU A 207 -2.67 0.10 -8.87
N VAL A 208 -2.61 -0.67 -7.77
CA VAL A 208 -3.42 -0.44 -6.57
C VAL A 208 -2.56 0.31 -5.58
N SER A 209 -3.05 1.48 -5.17
CA SER A 209 -2.35 2.34 -4.23
C SER A 209 -2.36 1.78 -2.81
N PRO A 210 -1.33 2.06 -2.01
CA PRO A 210 -1.37 1.81 -0.58
C PRO A 210 -2.47 2.64 0.10
N LEU A 211 -3.08 2.07 1.14
CA LEU A 211 -4.08 2.72 1.98
C LEU A 211 -3.55 2.95 3.39
N PHE A 212 -3.85 4.11 3.97
CA PHE A 212 -3.37 4.55 5.26
C PHE A 212 -4.54 4.78 6.22
N ALA A 213 -4.42 4.29 7.45
CA ALA A 213 -5.31 4.64 8.57
C ALA A 213 -4.46 5.26 9.68
N LEU A 214 -4.94 6.36 10.28
CA LEU A 214 -4.14 7.21 11.15
C LEU A 214 -4.64 7.22 12.60
N SER A 215 -3.71 7.22 13.55
CA SER A 215 -3.93 7.53 14.97
C SER A 215 -2.84 8.48 15.46
N LEU A 216 -3.23 9.57 16.12
CA LEU A 216 -2.33 10.58 16.68
C LEU A 216 -2.38 10.51 18.20
N SER A 217 -1.21 10.32 18.82
CA SER A 217 -1.00 10.43 20.26
C SER A 217 -0.24 11.72 20.56
N TRP A 218 -0.91 12.71 21.16
CA TRP A 218 -0.30 13.97 21.60
C TRP A 218 -1.02 14.54 22.83
N LYS A 219 -2.23 15.08 22.67
CA LYS A 219 -3.11 15.58 23.75
C LYS A 219 -4.23 14.59 24.04
N GLY A 220 -3.84 13.34 24.25
CA GLY A 220 -4.72 12.18 24.13
C GLY A 220 -4.57 11.50 22.78
N GLU A 221 -5.36 10.44 22.59
CA GLU A 221 -5.36 9.64 21.37
C GLU A 221 -6.59 9.98 20.52
N CYS A 222 -6.36 10.40 19.28
CA CYS A 222 -7.41 10.62 18.29
C CYS A 222 -7.11 9.87 16.99
N SER A 223 -8.16 9.56 16.23
CA SER A 223 -8.06 8.86 14.95
C SER A 223 -8.93 9.56 13.91
N GLY A 224 -8.86 9.13 12.65
CA GLY A 224 -9.79 9.57 11.60
C GLY A 224 -11.27 9.33 11.93
N ARG A 225 -11.62 8.57 12.96
CA ARG A 225 -13.00 8.40 13.45
C ARG A 225 -13.43 9.52 14.40
N THR A 226 -12.52 10.02 15.23
CA THR A 226 -12.80 10.99 16.30
C THR A 226 -12.39 12.43 15.94
N ASP A 227 -11.52 12.60 14.94
CA ASP A 227 -11.03 13.91 14.49
C ASP A 227 -11.16 14.06 12.96
N ASP A 228 -11.93 15.05 12.54
CA ASP A 228 -12.16 15.37 11.12
C ASP A 228 -10.88 15.82 10.39
N ASN A 229 -9.92 16.42 11.10
CA ASN A 229 -8.65 16.79 10.50
C ASN A 229 -7.77 15.57 10.23
N LEU A 230 -7.79 14.55 11.10
CA LEU A 230 -7.10 13.28 10.81
C LEU A 230 -7.76 12.56 9.63
N ARG A 231 -9.10 12.57 9.54
CA ARG A 231 -9.82 12.06 8.37
C ARG A 231 -9.47 12.81 7.08
N ALA A 232 -9.28 14.12 7.17
CA ALA A 232 -8.80 14.92 6.05
C ALA A 232 -7.36 14.56 5.68
N MET A 233 -6.47 14.32 6.65
CA MET A 233 -5.11 13.82 6.40
C MET A 233 -5.10 12.44 5.72
N GLU A 234 -5.97 11.52 6.15
CA GLU A 234 -6.18 10.23 5.46
C GLU A 234 -6.61 10.46 4.00
N SER A 235 -7.51 11.41 3.76
CA SER A 235 -7.98 11.74 2.41
C SER A 235 -6.86 12.30 1.52
N GLU A 236 -5.97 13.15 2.07
CA GLU A 236 -4.78 13.67 1.36
C GLU A 236 -3.88 12.58 0.80
N VAL A 237 -3.73 11.46 1.51
CA VAL A 237 -2.87 10.37 1.05
C VAL A 237 -3.60 9.25 0.31
N ASN A 238 -4.85 8.96 0.67
CA ASN A 238 -5.60 7.84 0.10
C ASN A 238 -6.41 8.23 -1.13
N VAL A 239 -7.07 9.39 -1.09
CA VAL A 239 -7.99 9.84 -2.15
C VAL A 239 -7.25 10.67 -3.18
N PHE A 240 -6.45 11.65 -2.73
CA PHE A 240 -5.69 12.55 -3.62
C PHE A 240 -4.33 11.98 -4.06
N LYS A 241 -4.16 10.66 -3.97
CA LYS A 241 -2.96 9.90 -4.36
C LYS A 241 -2.47 10.17 -5.79
N SER A 242 -3.34 10.56 -6.72
CA SER A 242 -2.96 10.88 -8.10
C SER A 242 -1.99 12.07 -8.17
N GLU A 243 -2.08 13.00 -7.22
CA GLU A 243 -1.14 14.11 -7.08
C GLU A 243 0.25 13.65 -6.59
N LEU A 244 0.35 12.43 -6.04
CA LEU A 244 1.56 11.87 -5.42
C LEU A 244 2.20 10.76 -6.25
N GLN A 245 1.61 10.37 -7.38
CA GLN A 245 2.04 9.22 -8.16
C GLN A 245 3.44 9.39 -8.78
N GLY A 246 3.83 10.64 -9.08
CA GLY A 246 5.11 10.93 -9.72
C GLY A 246 5.19 10.40 -11.16
N PRO A 247 6.41 10.19 -11.70
CA PRO A 247 6.59 9.66 -13.06
C PRO A 247 6.03 8.25 -13.20
N ARG A 248 5.51 7.91 -14.39
CA ARG A 248 5.12 6.53 -14.69
C ARG A 248 6.35 5.60 -14.60
N PRO A 249 6.23 4.39 -14.03
CA PRO A 249 4.99 3.69 -13.68
C PRO A 249 4.44 3.98 -12.25
N GLY A 250 4.97 4.96 -11.53
CA GLY A 250 4.45 5.36 -10.22
C GLY A 250 5.05 4.62 -9.03
N HIS A 251 6.28 4.10 -9.17
CA HIS A 251 6.95 3.35 -8.11
C HIS A 251 7.22 4.16 -6.84
N GLN A 252 7.23 5.50 -6.90
CA GLN A 252 7.48 6.39 -5.75
C GLN A 252 6.22 6.79 -4.98
N LEU A 253 5.05 6.24 -5.32
CA LEU A 253 3.79 6.62 -4.71
C LEU A 253 3.81 6.45 -3.18
N LEU A 254 4.30 5.31 -2.68
CA LEU A 254 4.34 5.04 -1.24
C LEU A 254 5.18 6.07 -0.47
N THR A 255 6.40 6.35 -0.93
CA THR A 255 7.30 7.28 -0.25
C THR A 255 6.80 8.72 -0.34
N ASN A 256 6.15 9.08 -1.45
CA ASN A 256 5.46 10.36 -1.59
C ASN A 256 4.25 10.49 -0.66
N GLN A 257 3.49 9.41 -0.41
CA GLN A 257 2.41 9.39 0.59
C GLN A 257 2.96 9.56 2.02
N VAL A 258 4.05 8.87 2.37
CA VAL A 258 4.71 9.06 3.68
C VAL A 258 5.25 10.48 3.83
N ALA A 259 5.87 11.05 2.79
CA ALA A 259 6.32 12.44 2.81
C ALA A 259 5.15 13.43 2.95
N ARG A 260 4.02 13.17 2.27
CA ARG A 260 2.78 13.95 2.43
C ARG A 260 2.27 13.89 3.88
N LEU A 261 2.32 12.72 4.54
CA LEU A 261 1.95 12.61 5.96
C LEU A 261 2.84 13.47 6.87
N CYS A 262 4.15 13.50 6.66
CA CYS A 262 5.04 14.38 7.42
C CYS A 262 4.64 15.86 7.25
N VAL A 263 4.32 16.28 6.03
CA VAL A 263 3.86 17.65 5.74
C VAL A 263 2.50 17.92 6.40
N CYS A 264 1.56 16.97 6.31
CA CYS A 264 0.25 17.10 6.93
C CYS A 264 0.35 17.19 8.46
N LEU A 265 1.24 16.41 9.10
CA LEU A 265 1.48 16.50 10.53
C LEU A 265 2.07 17.86 10.93
N ASP A 266 3.00 18.40 10.12
CA ASP A 266 3.51 19.76 10.34
C ASP A 266 2.38 20.79 10.34
N VAL A 267 1.55 20.79 9.28
CA VAL A 267 0.43 21.72 9.18
C VAL A 267 -0.55 21.51 10.33
N TYR A 268 -0.84 20.26 10.68
CA TYR A 268 -1.76 19.92 11.77
C TYR A 268 -1.33 20.57 13.09
N LEU A 269 -0.07 20.40 13.47
CA LEU A 269 0.48 20.87 14.73
C LEU A 269 0.68 22.40 14.75
N GLU A 270 1.13 23.00 13.64
CA GLU A 270 1.38 24.45 13.57
C GLU A 270 0.10 25.29 13.55
N THR A 271 -0.95 24.73 12.96
CA THR A 271 -2.28 25.36 12.91
C THR A 271 -3.16 24.96 14.09
N ASP A 272 -2.64 24.22 15.08
CA ASP A 272 -3.39 23.94 16.29
C ASP A 272 -3.75 25.24 17.01
N GLY A 273 -5.00 25.30 17.45
CA GLY A 273 -5.55 26.45 18.14
C GLY A 273 -5.09 26.41 19.59
N GLN A 274 -3.84 26.77 19.85
CA GLN A 274 -3.45 27.09 21.21
C GLN A 274 -4.18 28.38 21.59
N ASP A 275 -4.81 28.35 22.76
CA ASP A 275 -5.43 29.52 23.36
C ASP A 275 -4.31 30.55 23.57
N ASP A 276 -4.37 31.69 22.87
CA ASP A 276 -3.34 32.75 22.95
C ASP A 276 -3.26 33.39 24.37
N SER A 277 -4.07 32.88 25.31
CA SER A 277 -4.13 33.21 26.73
C SER A 277 -3.07 32.51 27.59
N VAL A 278 -2.44 31.42 27.11
CA VAL A 278 -1.41 30.69 27.87
C VAL A 278 -0.04 31.27 27.55
N GLU A 279 0.51 32.05 28.49
CA GLU A 279 1.88 32.57 28.42
C GLU A 279 2.90 31.41 28.44
N GLY A 280 3.46 31.09 27.27
CA GLY A 280 4.53 30.10 27.13
C GLY A 280 4.98 29.96 25.67
N PRO A 281 6.22 29.52 25.41
CA PRO A 281 6.68 29.25 24.05
C PRO A 281 5.84 28.13 23.44
N ARG A 282 5.36 28.35 22.21
CA ARG A 282 4.61 27.34 21.47
C ARG A 282 5.51 26.14 21.20
N GLU A 283 5.01 24.93 21.50
CA GLU A 283 5.72 23.69 21.21
C GLU A 283 6.04 23.56 19.70
N PHE A 284 5.10 24.00 18.86
CA PHE A 284 5.22 23.95 17.41
C PHE A 284 5.15 25.36 16.80
N LEU A 285 6.29 25.86 16.34
CA LEU A 285 6.40 27.15 15.64
C LEU A 285 5.71 27.10 14.27
N ARG A 286 4.96 28.16 13.95
CA ARG A 286 4.31 28.34 12.64
C ARG A 286 5.34 28.76 11.60
N GLU A 287 5.76 27.81 10.78
CA GLU A 287 6.66 28.03 9.65
C GLU A 287 5.94 27.91 8.31
N LYS A 288 4.87 27.10 8.23
CA LYS A 288 4.12 26.93 6.99
C LYS A 288 3.23 28.15 6.73
N MET A 289 3.38 28.73 5.54
CA MET A 289 2.52 29.81 5.07
C MET A 289 1.12 29.27 4.77
N CYS A 290 0.15 29.57 5.63
CA CYS A 290 -1.26 29.15 5.46
C CYS A 290 -2.14 30.39 5.23
N LEU A 291 -2.92 30.43 4.14
CA LEU A 291 -3.81 31.58 3.86
C LEU A 291 -4.87 31.78 4.95
N ARG A 292 -5.34 30.67 5.53
CA ARG A 292 -6.31 30.62 6.61
C ARG A 292 -6.08 29.33 7.39
N THR A 293 -6.20 29.35 8.71
CA THR A 293 -5.89 28.20 9.56
C THR A 293 -7.04 27.19 9.68
N VAL A 294 -8.29 27.64 9.56
CA VAL A 294 -9.48 26.78 9.64
C VAL A 294 -10.58 27.24 8.67
N ARG A 295 -11.32 26.31 8.05
CA ARG A 295 -12.46 26.60 7.16
C ARG A 295 -13.65 25.67 7.42
N GLY A 296 -14.85 26.22 7.25
CA GLY A 296 -16.11 25.46 7.29
C GLY A 296 -16.58 25.05 8.69
N PRO A 297 -17.74 24.38 8.80
CA PRO A 297 -18.32 23.96 10.07
C PRO A 297 -17.40 23.03 10.88
N ASN A 298 -16.70 22.12 10.18
CA ASN A 298 -15.79 21.14 10.78
C ASN A 298 -14.40 21.73 11.10
N ARG A 299 -14.21 23.04 10.87
CA ARG A 299 -12.95 23.77 11.14
C ARG A 299 -11.72 23.08 10.55
N LEU A 300 -11.84 22.58 9.31
CA LEU A 300 -10.78 21.83 8.63
C LEU A 300 -9.55 22.70 8.42
N LYS A 301 -8.37 22.08 8.57
CA LYS A 301 -7.06 22.70 8.35
C LYS A 301 -6.63 22.67 6.86
N PRO A 302 -5.72 23.55 6.44
CA PRO A 302 -5.32 23.68 5.04
C PRO A 302 -4.21 22.68 4.64
N PHE A 303 -4.54 21.46 4.27
CA PHE A 303 -3.52 20.45 3.93
C PHE A 303 -2.98 20.52 2.48
N LYS A 304 -3.64 21.24 1.58
CA LYS A 304 -3.22 21.31 0.17
C LYS A 304 -2.04 22.25 0.00
N TYR A 305 -0.89 21.72 -0.42
CA TYR A 305 0.29 22.51 -0.77
C TYR A 305 0.19 23.03 -2.22
N ASN A 306 0.49 24.32 -2.43
CA ASN A 306 0.44 24.95 -3.74
C ASN A 306 1.85 25.35 -4.19
N HIS A 307 2.35 24.65 -5.20
CA HIS A 307 3.58 24.99 -5.91
C HIS A 307 3.25 25.81 -7.17
N PRO A 308 4.02 26.85 -7.54
CA PRO A 308 5.30 27.28 -6.95
C PRO A 308 5.19 28.29 -5.81
N GLN A 309 3.99 28.79 -5.47
CA GLN A 309 3.82 29.91 -4.54
C GLN A 309 4.20 29.57 -3.09
N GLY A 310 4.28 28.29 -2.72
CA GLY A 310 4.83 27.86 -1.43
C GLY A 310 3.89 28.04 -0.25
N PHE A 311 2.57 28.03 -0.46
CA PHE A 311 1.58 28.17 0.61
C PHE A 311 0.57 27.01 0.66
N PHE A 312 -0.09 26.91 1.81
CA PHE A 312 -1.11 25.92 2.11
C PHE A 312 -2.51 26.52 2.01
N SER A 313 -3.40 25.79 1.34
CA SER A 313 -4.82 26.12 1.18
C SER A 313 -5.71 24.96 1.61
N HIS A 314 -6.99 25.27 1.82
CA HIS A 314 -8.01 24.25 2.03
C HIS A 314 -8.35 23.59 0.70
N ARG A 315 -8.78 22.33 0.77
CA ARG A 315 -9.48 21.68 -0.34
C ARG A 315 -10.83 22.38 -0.59
#